data_AF-A0AAQ4DCQ4-F1
#
_entry.id   AF-A0AAQ4DCQ4-F1
#
_cell.length_a   1.000
_cell.length_b   1.000
_cell.length_c   1.000
_cell.angle_alpha   90.00
_cell.angle_beta   90.00
_cell.angle_gamma   90.00
#
_symmetry.space_group_name_H-M   'P 1'
#
loop_
_entity.id
_entity.type
_entity.pdbx_description
1 polymer ?
#
loop_
_entity_poly.entity_id
_entity_poly.type
_entity_poly.pdbx_seq_one_letter_code
_entity_poly.pdbx_strand_id
1 'polypeptide(L)'
;MHQVDKGTKSYFMMVCERFHDGFEDDEDKALFLENVADQTCGKELELSCDDSTSHCMQMLLLHTRSLNVLTRFMSTFLEHVDLMCTHHIGAYVMQTLLEVSLKYLQSPSVYATSEQEHTDAEANEAPKEALEVVDVPDGFYELFRTYVNTIKTFDLLDIMSNSVTSLLFQALIMVLQQKDPKMLSSLVKHVAKAVFSQSSDE
;
A
#
# COMPACT_ATOMS: atom_id res chain seq x y z
N MET A 1 -2.04 15.61 -15.03
CA MET A 1 -2.97 14.68 -14.36
C MET A 1 -4.37 15.26 -14.48
N HIS A 2 -5.39 14.45 -14.79
CA HIS A 2 -6.77 14.94 -14.78
C HIS A 2 -7.15 15.31 -13.36
N GLN A 3 -7.84 16.45 -13.20
CA GLN A 3 -8.33 16.91 -11.92
C GLN A 3 -9.51 16.03 -11.52
N VAL A 4 -9.49 15.47 -10.31
CA VAL A 4 -10.61 14.69 -9.77
C VAL A 4 -11.84 15.59 -9.69
N ASP A 5 -12.96 15.12 -10.24
CA ASP A 5 -14.18 15.92 -10.30
C ASP A 5 -14.76 16.17 -8.91
N LYS A 6 -15.54 17.26 -8.79
CA LYS A 6 -16.10 17.70 -7.51
C LYS A 6 -16.98 16.64 -6.84
N GLY A 7 -17.73 15.86 -7.63
CA GLY A 7 -18.59 14.79 -7.12
C GLY A 7 -17.76 13.68 -6.48
N THR A 8 -16.74 13.21 -7.19
CA THR A 8 -15.80 12.20 -6.68
C THR A 8 -15.06 12.70 -5.44
N LYS A 9 -14.59 13.95 -5.41
CA LYS A 9 -13.98 14.54 -4.20
C LYS A 9 -14.95 14.54 -3.01
N SER A 10 -16.18 14.99 -3.24
CA SER A 10 -17.20 15.04 -2.18
C SER A 10 -17.51 13.66 -1.63
N TYR A 11 -17.56 12.64 -2.48
CA TYR A 11 -17.77 11.26 -2.05
C TYR A 11 -16.67 10.81 -1.10
N PHE A 12 -15.39 10.93 -1.48
CA PHE A 12 -14.28 10.46 -0.65
C PHE A 12 -14.06 11.29 0.63
N MET A 13 -14.45 12.56 0.65
CA MET A 13 -14.51 13.33 1.89
C MET A 13 -15.55 12.76 2.87
N MET A 14 -16.76 12.46 2.38
CA MET A 14 -17.80 11.83 3.22
C MET A 14 -17.40 10.42 3.68
N VAL A 15 -16.63 9.68 2.87
CA VAL A 15 -16.05 8.39 3.29
C VAL A 15 -15.12 8.55 4.48
N CYS A 16 -14.24 9.55 4.45
CA CYS A 16 -13.35 9.84 5.60
C CYS A 16 -14.13 10.23 6.86
N GLU A 17 -15.17 11.07 6.72
CA GLU A 17 -16.04 11.47 7.82
C GLU A 17 -16.76 10.25 8.42
N ARG A 18 -17.43 9.46 7.58
CA ARG A 18 -18.12 8.24 7.99
C ARG A 18 -17.18 7.24 8.66
N PHE A 19 -15.94 7.12 8.19
CA PHE A 19 -14.93 6.26 8.80
C PHE A 19 -14.52 6.74 10.19
N HIS A 20 -14.45 8.06 10.40
CA HIS A 20 -14.14 8.67 11.69
C HIS A 20 -15.25 8.44 12.72
N ASP A 21 -16.51 8.40 12.29
CA ASP A 21 -17.67 8.17 13.15
C ASP A 21 -17.70 6.75 13.77
N GLY A 22 -16.90 5.82 13.26
CA GLY A 22 -16.79 4.45 13.76
C GLY A 22 -17.84 3.49 13.18
N PHE A 23 -17.73 2.21 13.50
CA PHE A 23 -18.59 1.13 12.97
C PHE A 23 -19.16 0.31 14.12
N GLU A 24 -20.28 -0.35 13.90
CA GLU A 24 -20.92 -1.20 14.92
C GLU A 24 -20.01 -2.38 15.30
N ASP A 25 -19.41 -2.99 14.28
CA ASP A 25 -18.47 -4.10 14.41
C ASP A 25 -17.45 -4.12 13.24
N ASP A 26 -16.58 -5.12 13.25
CA ASP A 26 -15.55 -5.35 12.24
C ASP A 26 -16.12 -5.76 10.87
N GLU A 27 -17.32 -6.35 10.83
CA GLU A 27 -17.97 -6.81 9.60
C GLU A 27 -18.60 -5.63 8.85
N ASP A 28 -19.31 -4.73 9.56
CA ASP A 28 -19.82 -3.46 9.01
C ASP A 28 -18.67 -2.62 8.45
N LYS A 29 -17.55 -2.54 9.19
CA LYS A 29 -16.34 -1.88 8.71
C LYS A 29 -15.77 -2.52 7.45
N ALA A 30 -15.71 -3.86 7.38
CA ALA A 30 -15.19 -4.58 6.23
C ALA A 30 -16.06 -4.33 4.98
N LEU A 31 -17.38 -4.42 5.12
CA LEU A 31 -18.33 -4.15 4.03
C LEU A 31 -18.23 -2.70 3.55
N PHE A 32 -18.09 -1.74 4.47
CA PHE A 32 -17.85 -0.35 4.11
C PHE A 32 -16.58 -0.18 3.28
N LEU A 33 -15.46 -0.77 3.74
CA LEU A 33 -14.18 -0.67 3.04
C LEU A 33 -14.20 -1.34 1.66
N GLU A 34 -14.92 -2.45 1.50
CA GLU A 34 -15.12 -3.11 0.22
C GLU A 34 -15.87 -2.21 -0.77
N ASN A 35 -16.99 -1.62 -0.33
CA ASN A 35 -17.74 -0.65 -1.15
C ASN A 35 -16.88 0.55 -1.56
N VAL A 36 -16.08 1.08 -0.63
CA VAL A 36 -15.15 2.18 -0.92
C VAL A 36 -14.09 1.73 -1.92
N ALA A 37 -13.54 0.52 -1.75
CA ALA A 37 -12.56 -0.04 -2.68
C ALA A 37 -13.11 -0.15 -4.09
N ASP A 38 -14.37 -0.56 -4.27
CA ASP A 38 -15.00 -0.61 -5.58
C ASP A 38 -15.07 0.76 -6.26
N GLN A 39 -15.33 1.82 -5.51
CA GLN A 39 -15.34 3.19 -6.05
C GLN A 39 -13.97 3.70 -6.51
N THR A 40 -12.87 3.03 -6.12
CA THR A 40 -11.52 3.37 -6.57
C THR A 40 -11.12 2.70 -7.89
N CYS A 41 -11.88 1.73 -8.38
CA CYS A 41 -11.52 0.94 -9.56
C CYS A 41 -11.25 1.83 -10.79
N GLY A 42 -10.03 1.73 -11.33
CA GLY A 42 -9.61 2.49 -12.51
C GLY A 42 -9.29 3.96 -12.23
N LYS A 43 -9.29 4.36 -10.96
CA LYS A 43 -9.02 5.73 -10.48
C LYS A 43 -7.91 5.77 -9.43
N GLU A 44 -7.18 4.67 -9.22
CA GLU A 44 -6.21 4.52 -8.14
C GLU A 44 -5.12 5.59 -8.20
N LEU A 45 -4.60 5.86 -9.40
CA LEU A 45 -3.57 6.88 -9.60
C LEU A 45 -4.10 8.30 -9.34
N GLU A 46 -5.23 8.66 -9.96
CA GLU A 46 -5.77 10.02 -9.85
C GLU A 46 -6.18 10.35 -8.40
N LEU A 47 -6.79 9.40 -7.70
CA LEU A 47 -7.23 9.59 -6.32
C LEU A 47 -6.06 9.64 -5.35
N SER A 48 -4.97 8.94 -5.64
CA SER A 48 -3.80 8.89 -4.76
C SER A 48 -2.90 10.12 -4.87
N CYS A 49 -2.96 10.82 -6.00
CA CYS A 49 -2.18 12.03 -6.22
C CYS A 49 -2.99 13.33 -6.01
N ASP A 50 -4.29 13.24 -5.72
CA ASP A 50 -5.14 14.39 -5.39
C ASP A 50 -5.10 14.74 -3.90
N ASP A 51 -5.06 16.04 -3.61
CA ASP A 51 -4.95 16.58 -2.25
C ASP A 51 -6.12 16.20 -1.33
N SER A 52 -7.31 16.08 -1.91
CA SER A 52 -8.56 15.89 -1.17
C SER A 52 -8.82 14.40 -0.92
N THR A 53 -8.44 13.54 -1.87
CA THR A 53 -8.77 12.10 -1.82
C THR A 53 -7.63 11.21 -1.36
N SER A 54 -6.38 11.67 -1.41
CA SER A 54 -5.21 10.86 -1.03
C SER A 54 -5.22 10.37 0.42
N HIS A 55 -5.78 11.16 1.34
CA HIS A 55 -5.98 10.72 2.73
C HIS A 55 -6.97 9.56 2.84
N CYS A 56 -8.03 9.57 2.03
CA CYS A 56 -8.96 8.46 1.94
C CYS A 56 -8.28 7.21 1.37
N MET A 57 -7.38 7.35 0.39
CA MET A 57 -6.65 6.22 -0.18
C MET A 57 -5.72 5.59 0.86
N GLN A 58 -5.00 6.40 1.64
CA GLN A 58 -4.17 5.90 2.75
C GLN A 58 -5.02 5.19 3.80
N MET A 59 -6.17 5.78 4.18
CA MET A 59 -7.11 5.16 5.11
C MET A 59 -7.58 3.79 4.59
N LEU A 60 -8.01 3.71 3.33
CA LEU A 60 -8.47 2.48 2.70
C LEU A 60 -7.37 1.41 2.73
N LEU A 61 -6.15 1.77 2.30
CA LEU A 61 -5.01 0.85 2.27
C LEU A 61 -4.63 0.34 3.67
N LEU A 62 -4.69 1.21 4.69
CA LEU A 62 -4.35 0.83 6.06
C LEU A 62 -5.32 -0.17 6.69
N HIS A 63 -6.57 -0.21 6.22
CA HIS A 63 -7.63 -0.96 6.88
C HIS A 63 -8.25 -2.06 6.02
N THR A 64 -7.97 -2.08 4.71
CA THR A 64 -8.44 -3.15 3.84
C THR A 64 -7.83 -4.49 4.24
N ARG A 65 -8.67 -5.52 4.28
CA ARG A 65 -8.24 -6.93 4.40
C ARG A 65 -8.07 -7.60 3.04
N SER A 66 -8.44 -6.90 1.95
CA SER A 66 -8.47 -7.47 0.61
C SER A 66 -7.13 -7.34 -0.10
N LEU A 67 -6.49 -8.48 -0.37
CA LEU A 67 -5.26 -8.54 -1.16
C LEU A 67 -5.45 -8.03 -2.59
N ASN A 68 -6.66 -8.18 -3.15
CA ASN A 68 -6.99 -7.68 -4.49
C ASN A 68 -6.86 -6.15 -4.54
N VAL A 69 -7.26 -5.45 -3.47
CA VAL A 69 -7.10 -4.00 -3.38
C VAL A 69 -5.62 -3.62 -3.36
N LEU A 70 -4.82 -4.26 -2.51
CA LEU A 70 -3.37 -4.00 -2.44
C LEU A 70 -2.69 -4.28 -3.79
N THR A 71 -3.04 -5.39 -4.42
CA THR A 71 -2.52 -5.82 -5.73
C THR A 71 -2.84 -4.81 -6.82
N ARG A 72 -4.09 -4.30 -6.86
CA ARG A 72 -4.53 -3.32 -7.85
C ARG A 72 -3.79 -2.00 -7.72
N PHE A 73 -3.72 -1.45 -6.50
CA PHE A 73 -2.96 -0.22 -6.24
C PHE A 73 -1.47 -0.39 -6.57
N MET A 74 -0.88 -1.53 -6.20
CA MET A 74 0.54 -1.80 -6.45
C MET A 74 0.84 -1.91 -7.95
N SER A 75 -0.03 -2.58 -8.70
CA SER A 75 0.10 -2.70 -10.16
C SER A 75 -0.02 -1.33 -10.82
N THR A 76 -1.05 -0.54 -10.49
CA THR A 76 -1.25 0.81 -11.05
C THR A 76 -0.09 1.74 -10.71
N PHE A 77 0.41 1.71 -9.47
CA PHE A 77 1.54 2.55 -9.08
C PHE A 77 2.85 2.12 -9.74
N LEU A 78 3.02 0.82 -10.02
CA LEU A 78 4.18 0.31 -10.73
C LEU A 78 4.24 0.82 -12.17
N GLU A 79 3.09 0.86 -12.86
CA GLU A 79 2.95 1.43 -14.21
C GLU A 79 3.30 2.93 -14.26
N HIS A 80 3.17 3.62 -13.12
CA HIS A 80 3.39 5.06 -12.98
C HIS A 80 4.46 5.40 -11.93
N VAL A 81 5.45 4.52 -11.76
CA VAL A 81 6.42 4.59 -10.67
C VAL A 81 7.21 5.90 -10.66
N ASP A 82 7.58 6.45 -11.83
CA ASP A 82 8.29 7.74 -11.93
C ASP A 82 7.50 8.89 -11.29
N LEU A 83 6.20 8.93 -11.59
CA LEU A 83 5.30 9.95 -11.06
C LEU A 83 5.12 9.74 -9.56
N MET A 84 4.81 8.52 -9.13
CA MET A 84 4.52 8.23 -7.73
C MET A 84 5.72 8.45 -6.81
N CYS A 85 6.93 8.16 -7.28
CA CYS A 85 8.17 8.40 -6.54
C CYS A 85 8.55 9.88 -6.45
N THR A 86 7.98 10.78 -7.25
CA THR A 86 8.34 12.21 -7.25
C THR A 86 7.19 13.12 -6.84
N HIS A 87 5.96 12.61 -6.82
CA HIS A 87 4.77 13.38 -6.49
C HIS A 87 4.66 13.62 -4.99
N HIS A 88 4.59 14.90 -4.59
CA HIS A 88 4.53 15.34 -3.20
C HIS A 88 3.38 14.73 -2.36
N ILE A 89 2.26 14.37 -2.98
CA ILE A 89 1.15 13.63 -2.33
C ILE A 89 1.24 12.12 -2.56
N GLY A 90 1.27 11.66 -3.82
CA GLY A 90 1.31 10.25 -4.20
C GLY A 90 2.40 9.43 -3.51
N ALA A 91 3.57 10.01 -3.24
CA ALA A 91 4.65 9.32 -2.53
C ALA A 91 4.23 8.82 -1.12
N TYR A 92 3.36 9.55 -0.41
CA TYR A 92 2.81 9.11 0.88
C TYR A 92 1.85 7.92 0.76
N VAL A 93 1.04 7.91 -0.30
CA VAL A 93 0.12 6.79 -0.57
C VAL A 93 0.91 5.55 -0.97
N MET A 94 1.93 5.71 -1.82
CA MET A 94 2.87 4.66 -2.19
C MET A 94 3.62 4.10 -0.97
N GLN A 95 4.06 4.97 -0.05
CA GLN A 95 4.68 4.56 1.21
C GLN A 95 3.71 3.70 2.04
N THR A 96 2.48 4.18 2.22
CA THR A 96 1.44 3.45 2.96
C THR A 96 1.23 2.06 2.37
N LEU A 97 1.13 1.97 1.04
CA LEU A 97 0.97 0.70 0.33
C LEU A 97 2.14 -0.26 0.60
N LEU A 98 3.39 0.23 0.56
CA LEU A 98 4.58 -0.56 0.86
C LEU A 98 4.56 -1.12 2.28
N GLU A 99 4.23 -0.28 3.26
CA GLU A 99 4.18 -0.66 4.67
C GLU A 99 3.09 -1.70 4.95
N VAL A 100 1.89 -1.50 4.40
CA VAL A 100 0.79 -2.46 4.55
C VAL A 100 1.12 -3.79 3.86
N SER A 101 1.65 -3.72 2.64
CA SER A 101 2.04 -4.93 1.90
C SER A 101 3.13 -5.73 2.63
N LEU A 102 4.07 -5.05 3.28
CA LEU A 102 5.06 -5.72 4.13
C LEU A 102 4.39 -6.39 5.33
N LYS A 103 3.47 -5.71 6.02
CA LYS A 103 2.73 -6.27 7.16
C LYS A 103 1.94 -7.51 6.75
N TYR A 104 1.29 -7.49 5.58
CA TYR A 104 0.64 -8.66 4.99
C TYR A 104 1.62 -9.83 4.84
N LEU A 105 2.78 -9.58 4.21
CA LEU A 105 3.83 -10.60 4.02
C LEU A 105 4.48 -11.10 5.32
N GLN A 106 4.21 -10.47 6.47
CA GLN A 106 4.69 -10.87 7.78
C GLN A 106 3.64 -11.65 8.56
N SER A 107 2.38 -11.24 8.45
CA SER A 107 1.26 -11.82 9.18
C SER A 107 0.05 -12.02 8.25
N PRO A 108 0.09 -13.02 7.35
CA PRO A 108 -0.98 -13.25 6.36
C PRO A 108 -2.34 -13.54 6.98
N SER A 109 -2.38 -14.13 8.18
CA SER A 109 -3.61 -14.50 8.89
C SER A 109 -4.53 -13.32 9.24
N VAL A 110 -4.02 -12.08 9.22
CA VAL A 110 -4.81 -10.86 9.46
C VAL A 110 -5.67 -10.48 8.23
N TYR A 111 -5.36 -11.07 7.07
CA TYR A 111 -5.90 -10.69 5.77
C TYR A 111 -6.53 -11.90 5.06
N ALA A 112 -6.97 -12.89 5.84
CA ALA A 112 -7.65 -14.06 5.31
C ALA A 112 -8.82 -13.64 4.42
N THR A 113 -8.74 -14.03 3.15
CA THR A 113 -9.82 -13.85 2.18
C THR A 113 -11.00 -14.69 2.66
N SER A 114 -12.13 -14.06 2.97
CA SER A 114 -13.39 -14.77 3.10
C SER A 114 -13.80 -15.25 1.71
N GLU A 115 -13.27 -16.39 1.28
CA GLU A 115 -13.89 -17.14 0.19
C GLU A 115 -15.24 -17.65 0.71
N GLN A 116 -16.33 -17.10 0.16
CA GLN A 116 -17.68 -17.57 0.43
C GLN A 116 -17.86 -18.98 -0.15
N GLU A 117 -17.83 -20.01 0.68
CA GLU A 117 -18.55 -21.26 0.41
C GLU A 117 -19.92 -21.21 1.10
N HIS A 118 -20.96 -20.91 0.31
CA HIS A 118 -22.34 -21.23 0.69
C HIS A 118 -22.52 -22.75 0.60
N THR A 119 -22.54 -23.43 1.75
CA THR A 119 -23.24 -24.71 1.89
C THR A 119 -24.04 -24.71 3.19
N ASP A 120 -25.36 -24.74 3.06
CA ASP A 120 -26.31 -24.94 4.15
C ASP A 120 -26.05 -26.27 4.87
N ALA A 121 -25.91 -26.24 6.21
CA ALA A 121 -26.51 -27.21 7.14
C ALA A 121 -26.19 -26.88 8.61
N GLU A 122 -27.24 -26.89 9.44
CA GLU A 122 -27.23 -26.69 10.89
C GLU A 122 -26.40 -27.75 11.65
N ALA A 123 -25.62 -27.32 12.66
CA ALA A 123 -25.77 -27.73 14.07
C ALA A 123 -24.50 -27.43 14.90
N ASN A 124 -24.71 -26.74 16.03
CA ASN A 124 -23.87 -26.62 17.23
C ASN A 124 -22.58 -27.46 17.28
N GLU A 125 -21.43 -26.77 17.25
CA GLU A 125 -20.32 -26.91 18.19
C GLU A 125 -19.36 -25.74 17.99
N ALA A 126 -18.97 -25.05 19.06
CA ALA A 126 -18.06 -23.92 18.99
C ALA A 126 -16.69 -24.36 18.43
N PRO A 127 -16.23 -23.86 17.26
CA PRO A 127 -14.90 -24.18 16.79
C PRO A 127 -13.92 -23.25 17.51
N LYS A 128 -12.94 -23.82 18.21
CA LYS A 128 -11.65 -23.16 18.39
C LYS A 128 -11.09 -22.97 16.98
N GLU A 129 -11.19 -21.76 16.44
CA GLU A 129 -10.57 -21.37 15.17
C GLU A 129 -9.07 -21.68 15.26
N ALA A 130 -8.70 -22.82 14.68
CA ALA A 130 -7.33 -23.04 14.26
C ALA A 130 -7.10 -22.04 13.14
N LEU A 131 -6.29 -21.01 13.43
CA LEU A 131 -5.75 -20.08 12.43
C LEU A 131 -5.24 -20.89 11.24
N GLU A 132 -6.00 -20.94 10.15
CA GLU A 132 -5.53 -21.52 8.92
C GLU A 132 -4.31 -20.71 8.46
N VAL A 133 -3.23 -21.43 8.15
CA VAL A 133 -2.01 -20.84 7.60
C VAL A 133 -2.37 -20.43 6.17
N VAL A 134 -2.90 -19.22 6.00
CA VAL A 134 -3.12 -18.63 4.69
C VAL A 134 -1.74 -18.43 4.07
N ASP A 135 -1.37 -19.30 3.13
CA ASP A 135 -0.17 -19.09 2.33
C ASP A 135 -0.33 -17.80 1.55
N VAL A 136 0.72 -16.97 1.57
CA VAL A 136 0.79 -15.77 0.74
C VAL A 136 0.69 -16.21 -0.73
N PRO A 137 -0.26 -15.68 -1.52
CA PRO A 137 -0.30 -16.01 -2.94
C PRO A 137 1.02 -15.63 -3.62
N ASP A 138 1.70 -16.58 -4.25
CA ASP A 138 3.02 -16.38 -4.88
C ASP A 138 3.05 -15.15 -5.81
N GLY A 139 1.94 -14.88 -6.50
CA GLY A 139 1.79 -13.72 -7.37
C GLY A 139 1.94 -12.38 -6.65
N PHE A 140 1.48 -12.26 -5.40
CA PHE A 140 1.61 -11.01 -4.64
C PHE A 140 3.05 -10.78 -4.17
N TYR A 141 3.74 -11.83 -3.74
CA TYR A 141 5.15 -11.72 -3.34
C TYR A 141 6.04 -11.29 -4.52
N GLU A 142 5.83 -11.87 -5.70
CA GLU A 142 6.56 -11.50 -6.91
C GLU A 142 6.25 -10.05 -7.36
N LEU A 143 4.99 -9.63 -7.26
CA LEU A 143 4.61 -8.25 -7.51
C LEU A 143 5.32 -7.29 -6.54
N PHE A 144 5.29 -7.59 -5.23
CA PHE A 144 5.97 -6.79 -4.21
C PHE A 144 7.48 -6.72 -4.46
N ARG A 145 8.12 -7.84 -4.80
CA ARG A 145 9.54 -7.91 -5.16
C ARG A 145 9.84 -7.03 -6.37
N THR A 146 9.02 -7.11 -7.41
CA THR A 146 9.16 -6.29 -8.63
C THR A 146 9.02 -4.81 -8.30
N TYR A 147 8.03 -4.47 -7.47
CA TYR A 147 7.76 -3.11 -7.03
C TYR A 147 8.97 -2.49 -6.30
N VAL A 148 9.49 -3.19 -5.29
CA VAL A 148 10.68 -2.75 -4.53
C VAL A 148 11.91 -2.62 -5.44
N ASN A 149 12.12 -3.57 -6.36
CA ASN A 149 13.25 -3.51 -7.28
C ASN A 149 13.17 -2.34 -8.26
N THR A 150 11.97 -1.99 -8.70
CA THR A 150 11.76 -0.86 -9.62
C THR A 150 11.99 0.48 -8.92
N ILE A 151 11.54 0.64 -7.67
CA ILE A 151 11.81 1.88 -6.93
C ILE A 151 13.33 2.05 -6.69
N LYS A 152 14.08 0.96 -6.55
CA LYS A 152 15.55 1.02 -6.39
C LYS A 152 16.30 1.51 -7.63
N THR A 153 15.71 1.42 -8.82
CA THR A 153 16.37 1.90 -10.05
C THR A 153 16.24 3.40 -10.25
N PHE A 154 15.38 4.07 -9.47
CA PHE A 154 15.32 5.53 -9.46
C PHE A 154 16.56 6.13 -8.84
N ASP A 155 16.86 7.37 -9.24
CA ASP A 155 17.90 8.15 -8.60
C ASP A 155 17.51 8.41 -7.13
N LEU A 156 18.06 7.57 -6.26
CA LEU A 156 17.80 7.63 -4.82
C LEU A 156 18.24 8.97 -4.24
N LEU A 157 19.12 9.71 -4.90
CA LEU A 157 19.50 11.06 -4.46
C LEU A 157 18.36 12.06 -4.64
N ASP A 158 17.63 12.01 -5.75
CA ASP A 158 16.46 12.87 -5.96
C ASP A 158 15.34 12.50 -4.97
N ILE A 159 15.18 11.20 -4.68
CA ILE A 159 14.26 10.68 -3.66
C ILE A 159 14.71 11.11 -2.25
N MET A 160 16.00 11.13 -1.94
CA MET A 160 16.49 11.48 -0.60
C MET A 160 16.57 12.99 -0.34
N SER A 161 16.69 13.80 -1.40
CA SER A 161 16.84 15.25 -1.30
C SER A 161 15.52 15.98 -1.12
N ASN A 162 14.39 15.30 -1.34
CA ASN A 162 13.05 15.81 -1.09
C ASN A 162 12.48 15.23 0.21
N SER A 163 11.96 16.10 1.09
CA SER A 163 11.49 15.74 2.43
C SER A 163 10.37 14.70 2.42
N VAL A 164 9.55 14.68 1.37
CA VAL A 164 8.44 13.73 1.17
C VAL A 164 8.96 12.33 0.89
N THR A 165 9.91 12.22 -0.04
CA THR A 165 10.46 10.97 -0.56
C THR A 165 11.49 10.34 0.38
N SER A 166 12.00 11.10 1.35
CA SER A 166 12.77 10.56 2.48
C SER A 166 11.99 9.52 3.30
N LEU A 167 10.66 9.64 3.39
CA LEU A 167 9.80 8.70 4.11
C LEU A 167 9.57 7.42 3.29
N LEU A 168 9.44 7.54 1.96
CA LEU A 168 9.45 6.39 1.05
C LEU A 168 10.76 5.60 1.19
N PHE A 169 11.89 6.31 1.28
CA PHE A 169 13.20 5.70 1.52
C PHE A 169 13.28 5.03 2.91
N GLN A 170 12.73 5.64 3.95
CA GLN A 170 12.61 5.01 5.28
C GLN A 170 11.77 3.74 5.24
N ALA A 171 10.63 3.74 4.54
CA ALA A 171 9.81 2.55 4.36
C ALA A 171 10.57 1.44 3.61
N LEU A 172 11.30 1.78 2.54
CA LEU A 172 12.16 0.84 1.83
C LEU A 172 13.25 0.25 2.74
N ILE A 173 13.88 1.07 3.59
CA ILE A 173 14.86 0.58 4.57
C ILE A 173 14.19 -0.38 5.56
N MET A 174 13.04 -0.03 6.13
CA MET A 174 12.31 -0.88 7.08
C MET A 174 11.92 -2.23 6.45
N VAL A 175 11.46 -2.20 5.19
CA VAL A 175 11.13 -3.40 4.39
C VAL A 175 12.39 -4.26 4.17
N LEU A 176 13.46 -3.66 3.66
CA LEU A 176 14.65 -4.39 3.25
C LEU A 176 15.46 -4.91 4.44
N GLN A 177 15.48 -4.20 5.56
CA GLN A 177 16.09 -4.68 6.81
C GLN A 177 15.55 -6.04 7.24
N GLN A 178 14.26 -6.28 7.02
CA GLN A 178 13.61 -7.49 7.51
C GLN A 178 13.56 -8.62 6.48
N LYS A 179 13.41 -8.29 5.19
CA LYS A 179 13.19 -9.30 4.14
C LYS A 179 14.43 -9.60 3.31
N ASP A 180 15.35 -8.65 3.16
CA ASP A 180 16.58 -8.86 2.39
C ASP A 180 17.73 -7.96 2.87
N PRO A 181 18.43 -8.37 3.95
CA PRO A 181 19.55 -7.61 4.51
C PRO A 181 20.70 -7.40 3.52
N LYS A 182 20.85 -8.30 2.54
CA LYS A 182 21.86 -8.17 1.48
C LYS A 182 21.45 -7.06 0.50
N MET A 183 20.18 -6.99 0.11
CA MET A 183 19.66 -5.88 -0.68
C MET A 183 19.70 -4.56 0.08
N LEU A 184 19.42 -4.53 1.38
CA LEU A 184 19.62 -3.33 2.19
C LEU A 184 21.08 -2.86 2.11
N SER A 185 22.03 -3.78 2.29
CA SER A 185 23.46 -3.45 2.18
C SER A 185 23.79 -2.89 0.79
N SER A 186 23.20 -3.43 -0.27
CA SER A 186 23.36 -2.90 -1.62
C SER A 186 22.76 -1.51 -1.79
N LEU A 187 21.56 -1.26 -1.23
CA LEU A 187 20.88 0.03 -1.28
C LEU A 187 21.71 1.10 -0.55
N VAL A 188 22.14 0.79 0.69
CA VAL A 188 22.98 1.68 1.51
C VAL A 188 24.31 1.98 0.81
N LYS A 189 24.94 1.00 0.16
CA LYS A 189 26.16 1.22 -0.63
C LYS A 189 25.92 2.13 -1.82
N HIS A 190 24.79 1.97 -2.52
CA HIS A 190 24.43 2.80 -3.66
C HIS A 190 24.24 4.26 -3.23
N VAL A 191 23.47 4.47 -2.15
CA VAL A 191 23.25 5.78 -1.54
C VAL A 191 24.56 6.42 -1.07
N ALA A 192 25.38 5.68 -0.32
CA ALA A 192 26.67 6.16 0.15
C ALA A 192 27.54 6.60 -1.04
N LYS A 193 27.64 5.75 -2.08
CA LYS A 193 28.39 6.10 -3.29
C LYS A 193 27.85 7.38 -3.93
N ALA A 194 26.54 7.53 -4.04
CA ALA A 194 25.91 8.67 -4.69
C ALA A 194 26.16 9.97 -3.91
N VAL A 195 25.98 9.95 -2.58
CA VAL A 195 26.22 11.11 -1.68
C VAL A 195 27.71 11.51 -1.67
N PHE A 196 28.62 10.54 -1.52
CA PHE A 196 30.06 10.82 -1.44
C PHE A 196 30.71 11.12 -2.80
N SER A 197 30.06 10.79 -3.92
CA SER A 197 30.52 11.20 -5.25
C SER A 197 30.18 12.67 -5.52
N GLN A 198 29.05 13.18 -5.03
CA GLN A 198 28.69 14.60 -5.15
C GLN A 198 29.57 15.52 -4.29
N SER A 199 30.10 15.05 -3.15
CA SER A 199 31.00 15.83 -2.29
C SER A 199 32.45 15.90 -2.79
N SER A 200 32.78 15.27 -3.93
CA SER A 200 34.13 15.24 -4.49
C SER A 200 34.34 16.25 -5.63
N ASP A 201 33.28 16.96 -6.04
CA ASP A 201 33.27 17.98 -7.11
C ASP A 201 33.11 19.43 -6.57
N GLU A 202 33.21 19.64 -5.24
CA GLU A 202 33.38 20.96 -4.59
C GLU A 202 34.79 21.11 -4.01
#